data_AF-A0A522X5U2-F1
#
_entry.id   AF-A0A522X5U2-F1
#
_cell.length_a   1.000
_cell.length_b   1.000
_cell.length_c   1.000
_cell.angle_alpha   90.00
_cell.angle_beta   90.00
_cell.angle_gamma   90.00
#
_symmetry.space_group_name_H-M   'P 1'
#
loop_
_entity.id
_entity.type
_entity.pdbx_description
1 polymer ?
#
loop_
_entity_poly.entity_id
_entity_poly.type
_entity_poly.pdbx_seq_one_letter_code
_entity_poly.pdbx_strand_id
1 'polypeptide(L)' 'VQLNAGAAIYVSGLAATLKEGVAKADGVIASGAAKTKLDQLISLSNSSSI' A
#
# COMPACT_ATOMS: atom_id res chain seq x y z
N VAL A 1 5.42 0.69 9.72
CA VAL A 1 4.27 0.09 8.99
C VAL A 1 4.67 -0.92 7.91
N GLN A 2 5.88 -0.82 7.34
CA GLN A 2 6.38 -1.71 6.27
C GLN A 2 6.26 -3.21 6.58
N LEU A 3 6.50 -3.63 7.83
CA LEU A 3 6.37 -5.03 8.24
C LEU A 3 4.95 -5.57 8.03
N ASN A 4 3.93 -4.89 8.58
CA ASN A 4 2.54 -5.33 8.46
C ASN A 4 2.02 -5.20 7.02
N ALA A 5 2.38 -4.13 6.31
CA ALA A 5 2.04 -3.96 4.90
C ALA A 5 2.69 -5.04 4.03
N GLY A 6 3.95 -5.40 4.31
CA GLY A 6 4.67 -6.46 3.62
C GLY A 6 4.07 -7.84 3.88
N ALA A 7 3.64 -8.11 5.13
CA ALA A 7 2.90 -9.32 5.44
C ALA A 7 1.58 -9.41 4.66
N ALA A 8 0.83 -8.31 4.56
CA ALA A 8 -0.40 -8.24 3.76
C ALA A 8 -0.15 -8.49 2.26
N ILE A 9 0.92 -7.91 1.70
CA ILE A 9 1.34 -8.14 0.31
C ILE A 9 1.71 -9.61 0.08
N TYR A 10 2.41 -10.24 1.03
CA TYR A 10 2.75 -11.65 0.95
C TYR A 10 1.52 -12.56 1.00
N VAL A 11 0.67 -12.42 2.02
CA VAL A 11 -0.52 -13.31 2.19
C VAL A 11 -1.59 -13.10 1.11
N SER A 12 -1.57 -11.96 0.40
CA SER A 12 -2.44 -11.73 -0.77
C SER A 12 -1.91 -12.35 -2.07
N GLY A 13 -0.75 -13.02 -2.05
CA GLY A 13 -0.14 -13.64 -3.22
C GLY A 13 0.60 -12.66 -4.15
N LEU A 14 0.80 -11.41 -3.72
CA LEU A 14 1.48 -10.37 -4.50
C LEU A 14 3.01 -10.35 -4.33
N ALA A 15 3.54 -11.25 -3.49
CA ALA A 15 4.95 -11.55 -3.28
C ALA A 15 5.10 -13.04 -2.87
N ALA A 16 6.18 -13.71 -3.27
CA ALA A 16 6.38 -15.14 -3.01
C ALA A 16 6.94 -15.41 -1.60
N THR A 17 7.56 -14.41 -0.96
CA THR A 17 8.07 -14.50 0.40
C THR A 17 7.71 -13.27 1.24
N LEU A 18 7.75 -13.41 2.57
CA LEU A 18 7.57 -12.27 3.48
C LEU A 18 8.61 -11.17 3.22
N LYS A 19 9.87 -11.55 2.94
CA LYS A 19 10.95 -10.60 2.63
C LYS A 19 10.63 -9.78 1.37
N GLU A 20 10.16 -10.43 0.31
CA GLU A 20 9.72 -9.74 -0.90
C GLU A 20 8.53 -8.83 -0.65
N GLY A 21 7.58 -9.26 0.18
CA GLY A 21 6.44 -8.44 0.60
C GLY A 21 6.89 -7.15 1.29
N VAL A 22 7.81 -7.26 2.25
CA VAL A 22 8.38 -6.10 2.96
C VAL A 22 9.17 -5.19 2.01
N ALA A 23 9.99 -5.75 1.11
CA ALA A 23 10.73 -4.96 0.12
C ALA A 23 9.80 -4.18 -0.83
N LYS A 24 8.68 -4.79 -1.25
CA LYS A 24 7.66 -4.14 -2.07
C LYS A 24 6.94 -3.04 -1.30
N ALA A 25 6.60 -3.27 -0.03
CA ALA A 25 6.02 -2.25 0.84
C ALA A 25 6.96 -1.05 1.01
N ASP A 26 8.25 -1.30 1.21
CA ASP A 26 9.28 -0.26 1.29
C ASP A 26 9.34 0.59 0.01
N GLY A 27 9.42 -0.05 -1.17
CA GLY A 27 9.42 0.66 -2.45
C GLY A 27 8.18 1.54 -2.69
N VAL A 28 6.99 1.05 -2.32
CA VAL A 28 5.73 1.82 -2.44
C VAL A 28 5.70 3.02 -1.48
N ILE A 29 6.31 2.90 -0.30
CA ILE A 29 6.40 3.99 0.67
C ILE A 29 7.47 5.00 0.25
N ALA A 30 8.67 4.53 -0.11
CA ALA A 30 9.79 5.39 -0.52
C ALA A 30 9.47 6.21 -1.76
N SER A 31 8.69 5.67 -2.70
CA SER A 31 8.23 6.39 -3.90
C SER A 31 7.10 7.40 -3.64
N GLY A 32 6.49 7.40 -2.45
CA GLY A 32 5.32 8.21 -2.16
C GLY A 32 4.01 7.72 -2.80
N ALA A 33 4.02 6.57 -3.48
CA ALA A 33 2.85 5.99 -4.12
C ALA A 33 1.74 5.67 -3.11
N ALA A 34 2.10 5.22 -1.90
CA ALA A 34 1.14 5.01 -0.80
C ALA A 34 0.35 6.29 -0.46
N LYS A 35 1.04 7.43 -0.35
CA LYS A 35 0.43 8.73 -0.06
C LYS A 35 -0.49 9.17 -1.19
N THR A 36 -0.01 9.06 -2.44
CA THR A 36 -0.80 9.39 -3.63
C THR A 36 -2.11 8.58 -3.67
N LYS A 37 -2.05 7.29 -3.33
CA LYS A 37 -3.25 6.44 -3.31
C LYS A 37 -4.23 6.84 -2.20
N LEU A 38 -3.74 7.28 -1.05
CA LEU A 38 -4.57 7.82 0.02
C LEU A 38 -5.28 9.11 -0.43
N ASP A 39 -4.56 10.03 -1.07
CA ASP A 39 -5.13 11.28 -1.58
C ASP A 39 -6.25 11.00 -2.60
N GLN A 40 -6.06 10.01 -3.48
CA GLN A 40 -7.11 9.54 -4.40
C GLN A 40 -8.34 9.00 -3.65
N LEU A 41 -8.14 8.20 -2.59
CA LEU A 41 -9.25 7.68 -1.80
C LEU A 41 -10.03 8.79 -1.09
N ILE A 42 -9.32 9.79 -0.55
CA ILE A 42 -9.94 10.96 0.09
C ILE A 42 -10.79 11.73 -0.92
N SER A 43 -10.22 12.03 -2.10
CA SER A 43 -10.94 12.74 -3.16
C SER A 43 -12.20 11.97 -3.60
N LEU A 44 -12.07 10.67 -3.81
CA LEU A 44 -13.21 9.81 -4.17
C LEU A 44 -14.28 9.80 -3.09
N SER A 45 -13.91 9.62 -1.83
CA SER A 45 -14.87 9.48 -0.72
C SER A 45 -15.62 10.80 -0.44
N ASN A 46 -14.94 11.95 -0.59
CA ASN A 46 -15.57 13.26 -0.44
C ASN A 46 -16.45 13.65 -1.62
N SER A 47 -16.24 13.08 -2.82
CA SER A 47 -17.04 13.37 -4.01
C SER A 47 -18.47 12.80 -3.96
N SER A 48 -18.75 11.86 -3.03
CA SER A 48 -20.08 11.27 -2.83
C SER A 48 -20.90 11.96 -1.73
N SER A 49 -20.33 12.98 -1.07
CA SER A 49 -21.04 13.83 -0.12
C SER A 49 -21.73 14.96 -0.89
N ILE A 50 -22.95 14.70 -1.34
CA ILE A 50 -23.89 15.70 -1.85
C ILE A 50 -24.72 16.23 -0.68
#